data_AF-A0A8F4FUM3-F1
#
_entry.id   AF-A0A8F4FUM3-F1
#
_cell.length_a   1.000
_cell.length_b   1.000
_cell.length_c   1.000
_cell.angle_alpha   90.00
_cell.angle_beta   90.00
_cell.angle_gamma   90.00
#
_symmetry.space_group_name_H-M   'P 1'
#
loop_
_entity.id
_entity.type
_entity.pdbx_description
1 polymer ?
#
loop_
_entity_poly.entity_id
_entity_poly.type
_entity_poly.pdbx_seq_one_letter_code
_entity_poly.pdbx_strand_id
1 'polypeptide(L)'
;MSVLPVLHHPLHLPDRPIRRATVPAVKTPAGYRRRLVLLMAAFTTAVEVASISGAVPNIPFGSLDLPLSIIPALGLAVACGERLLGRSTQRGAAIVYWLAICVLLPVLAVVYARDGRIELFTSLTVASMSEELVYRLAIPAVIGVVLRFVGLRPDRARVASLAFAGLWFVLLPGHREQMHSLGTALPFVAYAALAALIVYRSGSVLPMAVGHAVINLLTVLVWSESVAADARGTGLACTLGLLVLAYGRPKRITVADDGGLVDIRTGLDVASIDLRDGRPTSVTLSDGSSVVVQGPLPHEAPLPERTVR
;
A
#
# COMPACT_ATOMS: atom_id res chain seq x y z
N MET A 1 60.39 14.50 31.44
CA MET A 1 59.03 14.58 30.87
C MET A 1 59.08 15.48 29.66
N SER A 2 59.19 14.91 28.47
CA SER A 2 59.16 15.64 27.19
C SER A 2 57.88 15.24 26.46
N VAL A 3 56.98 16.19 26.26
CA VAL A 3 55.73 15.99 25.52
C VAL A 3 56.00 16.37 24.07
N LEU A 4 55.86 15.39 23.17
CA LEU A 4 55.88 15.60 21.72
C LEU A 4 54.60 16.34 21.28
N PRO A 5 54.68 17.32 20.37
CA PRO A 5 53.50 17.94 19.79
C PRO A 5 52.86 17.01 18.73
N VAL A 6 51.58 16.69 18.93
CA VAL A 6 50.74 16.01 17.93
C VAL A 6 50.36 17.03 16.85
N LEU A 7 50.89 16.84 15.64
CA LEU A 7 50.45 17.57 14.45
C LEU A 7 49.06 17.07 14.04
N HIS A 8 48.03 17.87 14.31
CA HIS A 8 46.72 17.71 13.67
C HIS A 8 46.82 18.13 12.21
N HIS A 9 47.05 17.17 11.31
CA HIS A 9 46.73 17.37 9.90
C HIS A 9 45.20 17.26 9.73
N PRO A 10 44.49 18.32 9.33
CA PRO A 10 43.10 18.18 8.92
C PRO A 10 43.08 17.34 7.64
N LEU A 11 42.47 16.15 7.72
CA LEU A 11 42.08 15.38 6.55
C LEU A 11 41.08 16.22 5.74
N HIS A 12 41.57 16.92 4.72
CA HIS A 12 40.73 17.42 3.64
C HIS A 12 40.16 16.21 2.89
N LEU A 13 38.96 15.79 3.28
CA LEU A 13 38.14 14.95 2.42
C LEU A 13 37.79 15.78 1.20
N PRO A 14 38.13 15.35 -0.03
CA PRO A 14 37.77 16.11 -1.22
C PRO A 14 36.24 16.22 -1.30
N ASP A 15 35.75 17.45 -1.49
CA ASP A 15 34.36 17.73 -1.82
C ASP A 15 34.00 16.92 -3.07
N ARG A 16 33.29 15.80 -2.90
CA ARG A 16 32.75 15.06 -4.03
C ARG A 16 31.77 15.98 -4.77
N PRO A 17 31.85 16.05 -6.11
CA PRO A 17 31.01 16.96 -6.88
C PRO A 17 29.53 16.62 -6.68
N ILE A 18 28.78 17.58 -6.16
CA ILE A 18 27.32 17.55 -6.08
C ILE A 18 26.78 17.52 -7.51
N ARG A 19 26.12 16.44 -7.91
CA ARG A 19 25.48 16.34 -9.22
C ARG A 19 24.00 16.69 -9.09
N ARG A 20 23.60 17.81 -9.71
CA ARG A 20 22.19 18.11 -9.97
C ARG A 20 21.74 17.46 -11.26
N ALA A 21 20.76 16.59 -11.17
CA ALA A 21 19.98 16.17 -12.31
C ALA A 21 18.73 17.04 -12.41
N THR A 22 18.61 17.81 -13.50
CA THR A 22 17.34 18.40 -13.90
C THR A 22 16.40 17.25 -14.26
N VAL A 23 15.19 17.23 -13.72
CA VAL A 23 14.21 16.19 -14.09
C VAL A 23 13.60 16.62 -15.42
N PRO A 24 13.94 15.99 -16.56
CA PRO A 24 13.20 16.29 -17.79
C PRO A 24 11.75 15.89 -17.55
N ALA A 25 10.81 16.71 -18.05
CA ALA A 25 9.40 16.35 -18.10
C ALA A 25 9.22 15.17 -19.06
N VAL A 26 9.51 13.94 -18.58
CA VAL A 26 9.31 12.73 -19.37
C VAL A 26 7.80 12.47 -19.41
N LYS A 27 7.14 13.00 -20.44
CA LYS A 27 5.80 12.58 -20.84
C LYS A 27 5.90 11.15 -21.38
N THR A 28 6.02 10.16 -20.50
CA THR A 28 5.80 8.77 -20.90
C THR A 28 4.33 8.61 -21.30
N PRO A 29 3.99 7.65 -22.18
CA PRO A 29 2.59 7.31 -22.49
C PRO A 29 1.95 6.57 -21.31
N ALA A 30 1.89 7.22 -20.14
CA ALA A 30 1.22 6.76 -18.93
C ALA A 30 -0.31 6.63 -19.13
N GLY A 31 -0.84 7.14 -20.25
CA GLY A 31 -2.27 7.19 -20.55
C GLY A 31 -2.95 5.82 -20.67
N TYR A 32 -2.37 4.84 -21.39
CA TYR A 32 -3.08 3.59 -21.68
C TYR A 32 -3.27 2.71 -20.43
N ARG A 33 -2.18 2.47 -19.68
CA ARG A 33 -2.24 1.67 -18.44
C ARG A 33 -3.09 2.35 -17.36
N ARG A 34 -2.99 3.68 -17.23
CA ARG A 34 -3.82 4.43 -16.28
C ARG A 34 -5.30 4.35 -16.64
N ARG A 35 -5.65 4.52 -17.92
CA ARG A 35 -7.02 4.34 -18.41
C ARG A 35 -7.52 2.93 -18.14
N LEU A 36 -6.71 1.91 -18.42
CA LEU A 36 -7.07 0.52 -18.14
C LEU A 36 -7.34 0.29 -16.64
N VAL A 37 -6.46 0.78 -15.75
CA VAL A 37 -6.64 0.68 -14.29
C VAL A 37 -7.94 1.38 -13.85
N LEU A 38 -8.22 2.57 -14.36
CA LEU A 38 -9.45 3.30 -14.01
C LEU A 38 -10.71 2.63 -14.57
N LEU A 39 -10.66 2.09 -15.79
CA LEU A 39 -11.76 1.32 -16.38
C LEU A 39 -12.02 0.04 -15.58
N MET A 40 -10.98 -0.71 -15.24
CA MET A 40 -11.09 -1.91 -14.41
C MET A 40 -11.59 -1.58 -13.00
N ALA A 41 -11.16 -0.47 -12.41
CA ALA A 41 -11.66 0.00 -11.11
C ALA A 41 -13.15 0.39 -11.17
N ALA A 42 -13.58 1.08 -12.22
CA ALA A 42 -14.99 1.42 -12.44
C ALA A 42 -15.84 0.16 -12.62
N PHE A 43 -15.38 -0.78 -13.45
CA PHE A 43 -16.07 -2.05 -13.67
C PHE A 43 -16.15 -2.89 -12.39
N THR A 44 -15.05 -3.02 -11.64
CA THR A 44 -15.02 -3.71 -10.34
C THR A 44 -16.00 -3.08 -9.35
N THR A 45 -16.02 -1.74 -9.26
CA THR A 45 -16.93 -1.02 -8.37
C THR A 45 -18.40 -1.21 -8.77
N ALA A 46 -18.71 -1.20 -10.06
CA ALA A 46 -20.07 -1.44 -10.56
C ALA A 46 -20.56 -2.87 -10.24
N VAL A 47 -19.68 -3.87 -10.43
CA VAL A 47 -19.99 -5.27 -10.09
C VAL A 47 -20.13 -5.43 -8.57
N GLU A 48 -19.35 -4.72 -7.75
CA GLU A 48 -19.51 -4.73 -6.29
C GLU A 48 -20.86 -4.15 -5.87
N VAL A 49 -21.25 -3.01 -6.43
CA VAL A 49 -22.58 -2.42 -6.18
C VAL A 49 -23.70 -3.39 -6.54
N ALA A 50 -23.57 -4.05 -7.70
CA ALA A 50 -24.54 -5.06 -8.13
C ALA A 50 -24.55 -6.30 -7.22
N SER A 51 -23.40 -6.71 -6.69
CA SER A 51 -23.28 -7.86 -5.79
C SER A 51 -23.97 -7.56 -4.46
N ILE A 52 -23.69 -6.37 -3.88
CA ILE A 52 -24.31 -5.93 -2.61
C ILE A 52 -25.82 -5.73 -2.75
N SER A 53 -26.29 -5.26 -3.91
CA SER A 53 -27.73 -5.10 -4.16
C SER A 53 -28.47 -6.41 -4.45
N GLY A 54 -27.75 -7.54 -4.56
CA GLY A 54 -28.31 -8.83 -4.96
C GLY A 54 -28.68 -8.92 -6.45
N ALA A 55 -28.23 -7.96 -7.27
CA ALA A 55 -28.50 -7.95 -8.71
C ALA A 55 -27.64 -8.97 -9.49
N VAL A 56 -26.55 -9.45 -8.90
CA VAL A 56 -25.73 -10.54 -9.44
C VAL A 56 -25.48 -11.59 -8.36
N PRO A 57 -25.32 -12.87 -8.73
CA PRO A 57 -25.07 -13.94 -7.76
C PRO A 57 -23.66 -13.86 -7.18
N ASN A 58 -23.49 -14.38 -5.97
CA ASN A 58 -22.18 -14.68 -5.42
C ASN A 58 -21.59 -15.93 -6.09
N ILE A 59 -20.26 -16.06 -6.00
CA ILE A 59 -19.51 -17.22 -6.49
C ILE A 59 -19.20 -18.14 -5.31
N PRO A 60 -19.65 -19.41 -5.33
CA PRO A 60 -19.23 -20.37 -4.33
C PRO A 60 -17.74 -20.66 -4.49
N PHE A 61 -16.96 -20.47 -3.41
CA PHE A 61 -15.52 -20.71 -3.41
C PHE A 61 -15.06 -21.30 -2.07
N GLY A 62 -14.73 -22.59 -2.10
CA GLY A 62 -14.50 -23.36 -0.88
C GLY A 62 -15.75 -23.31 0.01
N SER A 63 -15.58 -22.87 1.25
CA SER A 63 -16.65 -22.78 2.24
C SER A 63 -17.37 -21.42 2.30
N LEU A 64 -17.06 -20.47 1.42
CA LEU A 64 -17.65 -19.14 1.43
C LEU A 64 -18.26 -18.78 0.06
N ASP A 65 -19.29 -17.95 0.10
CA ASP A 65 -19.82 -17.27 -1.08
C ASP A 65 -19.14 -15.91 -1.24
N LEU A 66 -18.36 -15.76 -2.31
CA LEU A 66 -17.59 -14.54 -2.59
C LEU A 66 -18.36 -13.62 -3.54
N PRO A 67 -18.24 -12.29 -3.39
CA PRO A 67 -18.86 -11.36 -4.34
C PRO A 67 -18.24 -11.52 -5.73
N LEU A 68 -19.08 -11.41 -6.78
CA LEU A 68 -18.66 -11.53 -8.18
C LEU A 68 -17.56 -10.51 -8.57
N SER A 69 -17.45 -9.42 -7.80
CA SER A 69 -16.44 -8.37 -7.96
C SER A 69 -15.00 -8.87 -7.83
N ILE A 70 -14.75 -10.06 -7.24
CA ILE A 70 -13.41 -10.65 -7.19
C ILE A 70 -12.82 -10.86 -8.60
N ILE A 71 -13.63 -11.23 -9.59
CA ILE A 71 -13.15 -11.49 -10.95
C ILE A 71 -12.57 -10.22 -11.58
N PRO A 72 -13.31 -9.09 -11.69
CA PRO A 72 -12.73 -7.86 -12.21
C PRO A 72 -11.69 -7.26 -11.26
N ALA A 73 -11.75 -7.49 -9.94
CA ALA A 73 -10.72 -7.06 -9.01
C ALA A 73 -9.37 -7.75 -9.26
N LEU A 74 -9.35 -9.05 -9.58
CA LEU A 74 -8.13 -9.75 -10.01
C LEU A 74 -7.61 -9.22 -11.35
N GLY A 75 -8.50 -8.89 -12.29
CA GLY A 75 -8.10 -8.21 -13.53
C GLY A 75 -7.49 -6.83 -13.27
N LEU A 76 -8.05 -6.06 -12.33
CA LEU A 76 -7.49 -4.79 -11.87
C LEU A 76 -6.11 -4.99 -11.23
N ALA A 77 -5.94 -6.05 -10.44
CA ALA A 77 -4.66 -6.42 -9.84
C ALA A 77 -3.59 -6.65 -10.93
N VAL A 78 -3.92 -7.41 -11.96
CA VAL A 78 -3.05 -7.64 -13.12
C VAL A 78 -2.72 -6.32 -13.84
N ALA A 79 -3.70 -5.45 -14.07
CA ALA A 79 -3.48 -4.13 -14.69
C ALA A 79 -2.51 -3.25 -13.86
N CYS A 80 -2.61 -3.32 -12.53
CA CYS A 80 -1.72 -2.64 -11.60
C CYS A 80 -0.31 -3.26 -11.54
N GLY A 81 -0.16 -4.55 -11.81
CA GLY A 81 1.11 -5.28 -11.83
C GLY A 81 1.95 -5.02 -10.57
N GLU A 82 3.26 -4.77 -10.74
CA GLU A 82 4.19 -4.50 -9.63
C GLU A 82 3.79 -3.33 -8.71
N ARG A 83 2.90 -2.43 -9.15
CA ARG A 83 2.44 -1.31 -8.31
C ARG A 83 1.64 -1.80 -7.10
N LEU A 84 1.04 -2.99 -7.15
CA LEU A 84 0.32 -3.58 -6.02
C LEU A 84 1.21 -3.89 -4.81
N LEU A 85 2.43 -4.38 -5.07
CA LEU A 85 3.47 -4.60 -4.05
C LEU A 85 3.91 -3.28 -3.42
N GLY A 86 3.76 -2.20 -4.20
CA GLY A 86 4.31 -0.88 -3.94
C GLY A 86 5.81 -0.93 -3.67
N ARG A 87 6.31 0.12 -3.04
CA ARG A 87 7.73 0.19 -2.64
C ARG A 87 7.78 0.64 -1.20
N SER A 88 8.27 -0.21 -0.31
CA SER A 88 8.54 0.20 1.07
C SER A 88 9.68 1.22 1.10
N THR A 89 9.55 2.26 1.93
CA THR A 89 10.64 3.19 2.25
C THR A 89 11.64 2.58 3.25
N GLN A 90 11.32 1.41 3.83
CA GLN A 90 12.11 0.66 4.79
C GLN A 90 12.31 -0.78 4.29
N ARG A 91 13.20 -0.95 3.32
CA ARG A 91 13.45 -2.26 2.68
C ARG A 91 13.72 -3.38 3.68
N GLY A 92 14.51 -3.11 4.73
CA GLY A 92 14.79 -4.10 5.78
C GLY A 92 13.52 -4.57 6.49
N ALA A 93 12.66 -3.65 6.93
CA ALA A 93 11.39 -3.99 7.56
C ALA A 93 10.44 -4.73 6.60
N ALA A 94 10.42 -4.36 5.32
CA ALA A 94 9.63 -5.05 4.31
C ALA A 94 10.11 -6.49 4.05
N ILE A 95 11.42 -6.72 4.03
CA ILE A 95 11.99 -8.08 3.92
C ILE A 95 11.55 -8.92 5.11
N VAL A 96 11.69 -8.39 6.34
CA VAL A 96 11.26 -9.10 7.56
C VAL A 96 9.76 -9.39 7.53
N TYR A 97 8.94 -8.43 7.11
CA TYR A 97 7.50 -8.62 6.94
C TYR A 97 7.19 -9.76 5.96
N TRP A 98 7.76 -9.75 4.76
CA TRP A 98 7.50 -10.79 3.76
C TRP A 98 8.03 -12.16 4.17
N LEU A 99 9.20 -12.23 4.82
CA LEU A 99 9.71 -13.49 5.37
C LEU A 99 8.76 -14.05 6.43
N ALA A 100 8.26 -13.20 7.35
CA ALA A 100 7.29 -13.61 8.35
C ALA A 100 6.01 -14.14 7.71
N ILE A 101 5.50 -13.47 6.68
CA ILE A 101 4.32 -13.91 5.91
C ILE A 101 4.57 -15.26 5.20
N CYS A 102 5.72 -15.42 4.54
CA CYS A 102 6.08 -16.64 3.83
C CYS A 102 6.23 -17.85 4.76
N VAL A 103 6.49 -17.64 6.04
CA VAL A 103 6.50 -18.70 7.06
C VAL A 103 5.10 -18.89 7.65
N LEU A 104 4.42 -17.80 8.00
CA LEU A 104 3.14 -17.84 8.72
C LEU A 104 2.01 -18.43 7.88
N LEU A 105 1.90 -18.08 6.60
CA LEU A 105 0.83 -18.60 5.73
C LEU A 105 0.90 -20.13 5.57
N PRO A 106 2.06 -20.76 5.27
CA PRO A 106 2.18 -22.21 5.27
C PRO A 106 1.87 -22.85 6.62
N VAL A 107 2.31 -22.25 7.73
CA VAL A 107 2.00 -22.77 9.08
C VAL A 107 0.49 -22.76 9.32
N LEU A 108 -0.19 -21.65 9.00
CA LEU A 108 -1.65 -21.56 9.10
C LEU A 108 -2.32 -22.58 8.17
N ALA A 109 -1.87 -22.75 6.93
CA ALA A 109 -2.40 -23.75 6.02
C ALA A 109 -2.31 -25.17 6.60
N VAL A 110 -1.19 -25.53 7.24
CA VAL A 110 -1.02 -26.82 7.93
C VAL A 110 -1.99 -26.98 9.09
N VAL A 111 -2.18 -25.94 9.91
CA VAL A 111 -3.15 -25.97 11.02
C VAL A 111 -4.58 -26.19 10.48
N TYR A 112 -5.00 -25.41 9.48
CA TYR A 112 -6.29 -25.57 8.83
C TYR A 112 -6.47 -26.95 8.17
N ALA A 113 -5.42 -27.49 7.57
CA ALA A 113 -5.45 -28.84 6.99
C ALA A 113 -5.63 -29.92 8.08
N ARG A 114 -4.93 -29.78 9.22
CA ARG A 114 -5.08 -30.71 10.36
C ARG A 114 -6.46 -30.67 10.99
N ASP A 115 -7.10 -29.51 10.98
CA ASP A 115 -8.48 -29.34 11.47
C ASP A 115 -9.54 -29.77 10.44
N GLY A 116 -9.13 -30.24 9.25
CA GLY A 116 -10.05 -30.63 8.18
C GLY A 116 -10.75 -29.45 7.50
N ARG A 117 -10.19 -28.23 7.60
CA ARG A 117 -10.78 -26.96 7.15
C ARG A 117 -9.94 -26.24 6.09
N ILE A 118 -9.17 -26.97 5.29
CA ILE A 118 -8.28 -26.35 4.28
C ILE A 118 -9.03 -25.47 3.27
N GLU A 119 -10.28 -25.82 2.95
CA GLU A 119 -11.13 -24.99 2.07
C GLU A 119 -11.38 -23.59 2.67
N LEU A 120 -11.56 -23.51 4.00
CA LEU A 120 -11.75 -22.26 4.71
C LEU A 120 -10.48 -21.39 4.71
N PHE A 121 -9.29 -22.00 4.72
CA PHE A 121 -8.05 -21.26 4.54
C PHE A 121 -8.01 -20.56 3.18
N THR A 122 -8.36 -21.30 2.11
CA THR A 122 -8.34 -20.75 0.76
C THR A 122 -9.41 -19.67 0.56
N SER A 123 -10.63 -19.90 1.07
CA SER A 123 -11.74 -18.98 0.92
C SER A 123 -11.52 -17.68 1.69
N LEU A 124 -11.02 -17.74 2.93
CA LEU A 124 -10.68 -16.54 3.72
C LEU A 124 -9.55 -15.73 3.07
N THR A 125 -8.54 -16.41 2.50
CA THR A 125 -7.43 -15.73 1.81
C THR A 125 -7.92 -14.98 0.57
N VAL A 126 -8.77 -15.61 -0.24
CA VAL A 126 -9.34 -14.98 -1.45
C VAL A 126 -10.35 -13.89 -1.07
N ALA A 127 -11.16 -14.08 -0.03
CA ALA A 127 -12.08 -13.08 0.49
C ALA A 127 -11.32 -11.81 0.92
N SER A 128 -10.27 -11.94 1.72
CA SER A 128 -9.42 -10.82 2.13
C SER A 128 -8.75 -10.11 0.95
N MET A 129 -8.32 -10.87 -0.07
CA MET A 129 -7.80 -10.27 -1.31
C MET A 129 -8.88 -9.47 -2.05
N SER A 130 -10.09 -10.04 -2.18
CA SER A 130 -11.24 -9.38 -2.80
C SER A 130 -11.51 -8.05 -2.11
N GLU A 131 -11.66 -8.08 -0.79
CA GLU A 131 -12.01 -6.91 0.00
C GLU A 131 -10.96 -5.81 -0.12
N GLU A 132 -9.66 -6.13 -0.03
CA GLU A 132 -8.64 -5.08 -0.16
C GLU A 132 -8.54 -4.54 -1.61
N LEU A 133 -8.68 -5.37 -2.63
CA LEU A 133 -8.68 -4.90 -4.02
C LEU A 133 -9.91 -4.04 -4.34
N VAL A 134 -11.07 -4.33 -3.75
CA VAL A 134 -12.29 -3.55 -3.95
C VAL A 134 -12.25 -2.26 -3.12
N TYR A 135 -12.07 -2.38 -1.81
CA TYR A 135 -12.26 -1.29 -0.85
C TYR A 135 -11.03 -0.43 -0.60
N ARG A 136 -9.83 -0.86 -1.02
CA ARG A 136 -8.61 -0.01 -0.98
C ARG A 136 -8.08 0.42 -2.32
N LEU A 137 -8.56 -0.18 -3.41
CA LEU A 137 -8.10 0.16 -4.74
C LEU A 137 -9.23 0.61 -5.66
N ALA A 138 -10.19 -0.25 -5.97
CA ALA A 138 -11.21 0.04 -6.97
C ALA A 138 -12.12 1.22 -6.58
N ILE A 139 -12.80 1.10 -5.43
CA ILE A 139 -13.74 2.12 -4.95
C ILE A 139 -13.04 3.45 -4.69
N PRO A 140 -11.88 3.51 -3.99
CA PRO A 140 -11.16 4.77 -3.82
C PRO A 140 -10.74 5.42 -5.15
N ALA A 141 -10.35 4.63 -6.16
CA ALA A 141 -9.98 5.18 -7.45
C ALA A 141 -11.18 5.85 -8.15
N VAL A 142 -12.35 5.22 -8.11
CA VAL A 142 -13.59 5.78 -8.69
C VAL A 142 -14.03 7.03 -7.93
N ILE A 143 -14.14 6.96 -6.60
CA ILE A 143 -14.51 8.11 -5.77
C ILE A 143 -13.51 9.25 -5.97
N GLY A 144 -12.21 8.97 -6.03
CA GLY A 144 -11.17 9.97 -6.24
C GLY A 144 -11.26 10.66 -7.61
N VAL A 145 -11.70 9.96 -8.66
CA VAL A 145 -12.00 10.58 -9.96
C VAL A 145 -13.21 11.51 -9.85
N VAL A 146 -14.31 11.04 -9.23
CA VAL A 146 -15.53 11.85 -9.05
C VAL A 146 -15.25 13.10 -8.22
N LEU A 147 -14.54 12.98 -7.10
CA LEU A 147 -14.19 14.10 -6.24
C LEU A 147 -13.32 15.14 -6.96
N ARG A 148 -12.38 14.72 -7.79
CA ARG A 148 -11.58 15.65 -8.61
C ARG A 148 -12.41 16.31 -9.70
N PHE A 149 -13.36 15.59 -10.31
CA PHE A 149 -14.27 16.15 -11.30
C PHE A 149 -15.12 17.29 -10.73
N VAL A 150 -15.54 17.19 -9.46
CA VAL A 150 -16.26 18.26 -8.75
C VAL A 150 -15.33 19.35 -8.15
N GLY A 151 -14.05 19.36 -8.53
CA GLY A 151 -13.10 20.43 -8.18
C GLY A 151 -12.32 20.22 -6.87
N LEU A 152 -12.42 19.05 -6.23
CA LEU A 152 -11.64 18.77 -5.03
C LEU A 152 -10.15 18.58 -5.38
N ARG A 153 -9.26 19.22 -4.62
CA ARG A 153 -7.80 19.10 -4.82
C ARG A 153 -7.36 17.62 -4.75
N PRO A 154 -6.36 17.19 -5.57
CA PRO A 154 -5.96 15.79 -5.64
C PRO A 154 -5.58 15.15 -4.30
N ASP A 155 -4.91 15.89 -3.41
CA ASP A 155 -4.52 15.45 -2.07
C ASP A 155 -5.76 15.15 -1.20
N ARG A 156 -6.74 16.07 -1.20
CA ARG A 156 -7.99 15.91 -0.45
C ARG A 156 -8.88 14.82 -1.04
N ALA A 157 -8.97 14.74 -2.37
CA ALA A 157 -9.73 13.70 -3.07
C ALA A 157 -9.21 12.30 -2.73
N ARG A 158 -7.89 12.14 -2.62
CA ARG A 158 -7.27 10.87 -2.23
C ARG A 158 -7.60 10.46 -0.79
N VAL A 159 -7.51 11.40 0.16
CA VAL A 159 -7.85 11.11 1.56
C VAL A 159 -9.35 10.82 1.71
N ALA A 160 -10.19 11.66 1.13
CA ALA A 160 -11.64 11.51 1.20
C ALA A 160 -12.12 10.21 0.55
N SER A 161 -11.58 9.83 -0.62
CA SER A 161 -11.94 8.58 -1.28
C SER A 161 -11.60 7.34 -0.46
N LEU A 162 -10.43 7.31 0.20
CA LEU A 162 -10.07 6.22 1.11
C LEU A 162 -10.96 6.20 2.36
N ALA A 163 -11.34 7.37 2.89
CA ALA A 163 -12.25 7.47 4.03
C ALA A 163 -13.66 6.96 3.69
N PHE A 164 -14.23 7.38 2.56
CA PHE A 164 -15.54 6.90 2.10
C PHE A 164 -15.54 5.40 1.81
N ALA A 165 -14.50 4.88 1.15
CA ALA A 165 -14.39 3.44 0.90
C ALA A 165 -14.19 2.65 2.21
N GLY A 166 -13.46 3.21 3.18
CA GLY A 166 -13.34 2.62 4.52
C GLY A 166 -14.65 2.60 5.29
N LEU A 167 -15.45 3.66 5.20
CA LEU A 167 -16.79 3.68 5.77
C LEU A 167 -17.69 2.63 5.12
N TRP A 168 -17.66 2.52 3.79
CA TRP A 168 -18.40 1.48 3.06
C TRP A 168 -17.99 0.08 3.52
N PHE A 169 -16.68 -0.20 3.57
CA PHE A 169 -16.15 -1.46 4.08
C PHE A 169 -16.72 -1.80 5.46
N VAL A 170 -16.68 -0.86 6.41
CA VAL A 170 -17.22 -1.09 7.77
C VAL A 170 -18.72 -1.40 7.73
N LEU A 171 -19.47 -0.76 6.82
CA LEU A 171 -20.93 -0.90 6.72
C LEU A 171 -21.41 -2.09 5.87
N LEU A 172 -20.50 -2.96 5.42
CA LEU A 172 -20.87 -4.17 4.68
C LEU A 172 -21.88 -5.02 5.49
N PRO A 173 -22.89 -5.65 4.85
CA PRO A 173 -23.89 -6.44 5.55
C PRO A 173 -23.28 -7.47 6.51
N GLY A 174 -22.30 -8.26 6.04
CA GLY A 174 -21.62 -9.26 6.87
C GLY A 174 -20.83 -8.68 8.04
N HIS A 175 -20.33 -7.44 7.94
CA HIS A 175 -19.70 -6.75 9.08
C HIS A 175 -20.75 -6.23 10.05
N ARG A 176 -21.87 -5.70 9.56
CA ARG A 176 -22.96 -5.21 10.40
C ARG A 176 -23.56 -6.33 11.25
N GLU A 177 -23.67 -7.53 10.70
CA GLU A 177 -24.12 -8.72 11.44
C GLU A 177 -23.16 -9.09 12.60
N GLN A 178 -21.87 -8.78 12.46
CA GLN A 178 -20.86 -9.00 13.50
C GLN A 178 -20.78 -7.84 14.52
N MET A 179 -21.29 -6.66 14.17
CA MET A 179 -21.23 -5.44 15.00
C MET A 179 -22.53 -5.23 15.80
N HIS A 180 -22.67 -5.92 16.94
CA HIS A 180 -23.82 -5.77 17.84
C HIS A 180 -23.58 -4.78 19.00
N SER A 181 -22.35 -4.30 19.16
CA SER A 181 -21.96 -3.29 20.16
C SER A 181 -20.84 -2.38 19.65
N LEU A 182 -20.60 -1.26 20.34
CA LEU A 182 -19.44 -0.40 20.08
C LEU A 182 -18.11 -1.16 20.21
N GLY A 183 -18.00 -2.06 21.19
CA GLY A 183 -16.80 -2.88 21.39
C GLY A 183 -16.49 -3.79 20.21
N THR A 184 -17.53 -4.32 19.55
CA THR A 184 -17.39 -5.14 18.35
C THR A 184 -17.25 -4.33 17.06
N ALA A 185 -17.68 -3.05 17.04
CA ALA A 185 -17.52 -2.16 15.90
C ALA A 185 -16.11 -1.53 15.82
N LEU A 186 -15.51 -1.23 16.98
CA LEU A 186 -14.22 -0.54 17.05
C LEU A 186 -13.09 -1.28 16.29
N PRO A 187 -12.96 -2.61 16.32
CA PRO A 187 -11.97 -3.32 15.50
C PRO A 187 -12.13 -3.09 14.00
N PHE A 188 -13.36 -3.05 13.47
CA PHE A 188 -13.60 -2.78 12.05
C PHE A 188 -13.18 -1.36 11.67
N VAL A 189 -13.54 -0.38 12.49
CA VAL A 189 -13.15 1.03 12.27
C VAL A 189 -11.64 1.21 12.37
N ALA A 190 -11.00 0.63 13.39
CA ALA A 190 -9.56 0.69 13.58
C ALA A 190 -8.81 0.02 12.43
N TYR A 191 -9.27 -1.16 12.00
CA TYR A 191 -8.73 -1.85 10.84
C TYR A 191 -8.88 -1.02 9.57
N ALA A 192 -10.06 -0.46 9.30
CA ALA A 192 -10.31 0.33 8.10
C ALA A 192 -9.45 1.59 8.05
N ALA A 193 -9.28 2.27 9.18
CA ALA A 193 -8.42 3.44 9.30
C ALA A 193 -6.94 3.09 9.08
N LEU A 194 -6.47 1.98 9.68
CA LEU A 194 -5.10 1.50 9.52
C LEU A 194 -4.82 1.12 8.06
N ALA A 195 -5.71 0.34 7.44
CA ALA A 195 -5.57 -0.08 6.05
C ALA A 195 -5.54 1.13 5.10
N ALA A 196 -6.45 2.08 5.28
CA ALA A 196 -6.44 3.34 4.53
C ALA A 196 -5.12 4.10 4.70
N LEU A 197 -4.58 4.19 5.92
CA LEU A 197 -3.31 4.86 6.19
C LEU A 197 -2.12 4.17 5.50
N ILE A 198 -2.04 2.84 5.59
CA ILE A 198 -0.98 2.04 4.96
C ILE A 198 -1.03 2.19 3.44
N VAL A 199 -2.20 2.10 2.84
CA VAL A 199 -2.39 2.25 1.39
C VAL A 199 -2.10 3.69 0.94
N TYR A 200 -2.54 4.68 1.72
CA TYR A 200 -2.22 6.09 1.47
C TYR A 200 -0.71 6.35 1.46
N ARG A 201 0.01 5.84 2.46
CA ARG A 201 1.44 6.11 2.63
C ARG A 201 2.32 5.30 1.69
N SER A 202 1.98 4.05 1.45
CA SER A 202 2.82 3.15 0.66
C SER A 202 2.46 3.10 -0.82
N GLY A 203 1.18 3.34 -1.15
CA GLY A 203 0.61 3.07 -2.47
C GLY A 203 0.44 1.57 -2.77
N SER A 204 0.58 0.70 -1.76
CA SER A 204 0.56 -0.75 -1.90
C SER A 204 -0.70 -1.31 -1.26
N VAL A 205 -1.36 -2.23 -1.96
CA VAL A 205 -2.56 -2.92 -1.46
C VAL A 205 -2.26 -4.37 -1.13
N LEU A 206 -1.29 -4.99 -1.82
CA LEU A 206 -0.96 -6.40 -1.62
C LEU A 206 -0.43 -6.73 -0.20
N PRO A 207 0.49 -5.94 0.41
CA PRO A 207 0.86 -6.16 1.81
C PRO A 207 -0.34 -6.05 2.76
N MET A 208 -1.29 -5.16 2.46
CA MET A 208 -2.51 -5.02 3.27
C MET A 208 -3.42 -6.25 3.11
N ALA A 209 -3.63 -6.73 1.88
CA ALA A 209 -4.42 -7.93 1.58
C ALA A 209 -3.88 -9.18 2.27
N VAL A 210 -2.56 -9.36 2.26
CA VAL A 210 -1.94 -10.51 2.93
C VAL A 210 -2.00 -10.37 4.45
N GLY A 211 -1.78 -9.16 4.98
CA GLY A 211 -2.03 -8.88 6.40
C GLY A 211 -3.48 -9.16 6.81
N HIS A 212 -4.45 -8.76 5.97
CA HIS A 212 -5.88 -9.04 6.16
C HIS A 212 -6.14 -10.56 6.22
N ALA A 213 -5.64 -11.31 5.25
CA ALA A 213 -5.81 -12.76 5.23
C ALA A 213 -5.33 -13.40 6.54
N VAL A 214 -4.13 -13.03 7.01
CA VAL A 214 -3.59 -13.53 8.29
C VAL A 214 -4.49 -13.17 9.49
N ILE A 215 -5.01 -11.94 9.54
CA ILE A 215 -5.92 -11.47 10.60
C ILE A 215 -7.20 -12.32 10.65
N ASN A 216 -7.80 -12.59 9.48
CA ASN A 216 -9.01 -13.40 9.37
C ASN A 216 -8.76 -14.86 9.73
N LEU A 217 -7.67 -15.44 9.22
CA LEU A 217 -7.27 -16.81 9.52
C LEU A 217 -7.04 -17.01 11.04
N LEU A 218 -6.28 -16.12 11.67
CA LEU A 218 -6.06 -16.19 13.12
C LEU A 218 -7.34 -15.99 13.91
N THR A 219 -8.22 -15.09 13.49
CA THR A 219 -9.50 -14.83 14.18
C THR A 219 -10.39 -16.06 14.15
N VAL A 220 -10.52 -16.71 12.99
CA VAL A 220 -11.35 -17.91 12.83
C VAL A 220 -10.78 -19.09 13.63
N LEU A 221 -9.46 -19.32 13.63
CA LEU A 221 -8.86 -20.39 14.43
C LEU A 221 -9.08 -20.22 15.93
N VAL A 222 -9.14 -18.97 16.40
CA VAL A 222 -9.41 -18.67 17.82
C VAL A 222 -10.88 -18.87 18.14
N TRP A 223 -11.78 -18.43 17.25
CA TRP A 223 -13.22 -18.66 17.40
C TRP A 223 -13.60 -20.15 17.33
N SER A 224 -12.84 -20.96 16.61
CA SER A 224 -13.03 -22.40 16.58
C SER A 224 -12.33 -23.16 17.69
N GLU A 225 -11.70 -22.44 18.64
CA GLU A 225 -10.92 -23.02 19.75
C GLU A 225 -9.74 -23.90 19.30
N SER A 226 -9.33 -23.77 18.03
CA SER A 226 -8.20 -24.51 17.44
C SER A 226 -6.85 -24.00 17.94
N VAL A 227 -6.78 -22.74 18.36
CA VAL A 227 -5.58 -22.11 18.95
C VAL A 227 -5.96 -21.27 20.16
N ALA A 228 -5.01 -21.07 21.08
CA ALA A 228 -5.22 -20.25 22.28
C ALA A 228 -5.57 -18.79 21.94
N ALA A 229 -6.39 -18.15 22.77
CA ALA A 229 -6.80 -16.76 22.59
C ALA A 229 -5.61 -15.78 22.49
N ASP A 230 -4.53 -16.04 23.23
CA ASP A 230 -3.30 -15.24 23.22
C ASP A 230 -2.60 -15.27 21.86
N ALA A 231 -2.72 -16.37 21.10
CA ALA A 231 -2.15 -16.50 19.77
C ALA A 231 -2.75 -15.47 18.80
N ARG A 232 -4.02 -15.09 19.00
CA ARG A 232 -4.66 -14.01 18.25
C ARG A 232 -3.95 -12.69 18.51
N GLY A 233 -3.83 -12.30 19.78
CA GLY A 233 -3.25 -11.02 20.18
C GLY A 233 -1.81 -10.87 19.67
N THR A 234 -0.98 -11.89 19.89
CA THR A 234 0.41 -11.91 19.44
C THR A 234 0.52 -11.91 17.92
N GLY A 235 -0.24 -12.76 17.23
CA GLY A 235 -0.20 -12.85 15.76
C GLY A 235 -0.65 -11.56 15.08
N LEU A 236 -1.71 -10.91 15.60
CA LEU A 236 -2.17 -9.60 15.14
C LEU A 236 -1.12 -8.52 15.40
N ALA A 237 -0.55 -8.46 16.61
CA ALA A 237 0.46 -7.47 16.98
C ALA A 237 1.72 -7.59 16.10
N CYS A 238 2.20 -8.81 15.87
CA CYS A 238 3.35 -9.05 15.00
C CYS A 238 3.05 -8.68 13.55
N THR A 239 1.93 -9.14 13.00
CA THR A 239 1.56 -8.90 11.59
C THR A 239 1.34 -7.41 11.31
N LEU A 240 0.51 -6.76 12.13
CA LEU A 240 0.21 -5.33 11.98
C LEU A 240 1.42 -4.46 12.32
N GLY A 241 2.19 -4.82 13.35
CA GLY A 241 3.41 -4.10 13.73
C GLY A 241 4.45 -4.11 12.61
N LEU A 242 4.75 -5.28 12.04
CA LEU A 242 5.67 -5.40 10.90
C LEU A 242 5.13 -4.67 9.67
N LEU A 243 3.82 -4.77 9.39
CA LEU A 243 3.19 -4.05 8.29
C LEU A 243 3.34 -2.52 8.44
N VAL A 244 3.12 -1.98 9.65
CA VAL A 244 3.30 -0.55 9.93
C VAL A 244 4.77 -0.14 9.81
N LEU A 245 5.70 -0.93 10.32
CA LEU A 245 7.14 -0.65 10.19
C LEU A 245 7.59 -0.66 8.73
N ALA A 246 7.09 -1.60 7.94
CA ALA A 246 7.44 -1.77 6.54
C ALA A 246 6.75 -0.74 5.64
N TYR A 247 5.47 -0.44 5.84
CA TYR A 247 4.65 0.30 4.88
C TYR A 247 3.97 1.55 5.46
N GLY A 248 4.03 1.76 6.77
CA GLY A 248 3.43 2.91 7.45
C GLY A 248 4.26 4.19 7.41
N ARG A 249 5.48 4.19 6.86
CA ARG A 249 6.29 5.40 6.71
C ARG A 249 5.89 6.17 5.44
N PRO A 250 5.63 7.48 5.52
CA PRO A 250 5.19 8.26 4.38
C PRO A 250 6.28 8.33 3.30
N LYS A 251 5.88 8.21 2.04
CA LYS A 251 6.69 8.67 0.91
C LYS A 251 6.55 10.17 0.82
N ARG A 252 7.68 10.87 0.74
CA ARG A 252 7.67 12.33 0.56
C ARG A 252 7.42 12.69 -0.90
N ILE A 253 8.05 11.96 -1.83
CA ILE A 253 7.95 12.20 -3.28
C ILE A 253 7.17 11.07 -3.95
N THR A 254 6.25 11.43 -4.86
CA THR A 254 5.46 10.49 -5.69
C THR A 254 5.46 10.95 -7.15
N VAL A 255 4.89 10.12 -8.03
CA VAL A 255 4.60 10.49 -9.43
C VAL A 255 3.24 11.19 -9.49
N ALA A 256 3.18 12.34 -10.14
CA ALA A 256 1.99 13.10 -10.46
C ALA A 256 1.23 12.51 -11.67
N ASP A 257 0.06 13.07 -11.94
CA ASP A 257 -0.85 12.59 -12.98
C ASP A 257 -0.29 12.74 -14.41
N ASP A 258 0.63 13.67 -14.61
CA ASP A 258 1.35 13.95 -15.85
C ASP A 258 2.66 13.15 -16.01
N GLY A 259 3.00 12.31 -15.01
CA GLY A 259 4.25 11.55 -14.96
C GLY A 259 5.41 12.29 -14.29
N GLY A 260 5.24 13.56 -13.89
CA GLY A 260 6.21 14.33 -13.13
C GLY A 260 6.39 13.82 -11.70
N LEU A 261 7.43 14.29 -11.00
CA LEU A 261 7.61 14.01 -9.58
C LEU A 261 7.02 15.16 -8.76
N VAL A 262 6.27 14.84 -7.71
CA VAL A 262 5.60 15.81 -6.83
C VAL A 262 5.82 15.47 -5.36
N ASP A 263 6.00 16.49 -4.52
CA ASP A 263 6.00 16.32 -3.06
C ASP A 263 4.57 16.16 -2.53
N ILE A 264 4.29 15.05 -1.86
CA ILE A 264 2.95 14.68 -1.39
C ILE A 264 2.45 15.67 -0.33
N ARG A 265 3.35 16.33 0.40
CA ARG A 265 2.98 17.22 1.51
C ARG A 265 2.55 18.60 1.02
N THR A 266 3.28 19.15 0.05
CA THR A 266 3.07 20.51 -0.48
C THR A 266 2.26 20.52 -1.77
N GLY A 267 2.28 19.41 -2.52
CA GLY A 267 1.72 19.33 -3.87
C GLY A 267 2.57 20.03 -4.92
N LEU A 268 3.81 20.44 -4.59
CA LEU A 268 4.71 21.12 -5.50
C LEU A 268 5.52 20.11 -6.32
N ASP A 269 5.75 20.46 -7.59
CA ASP A 269 6.58 19.68 -8.50
C ASP A 269 8.03 19.69 -8.06
N VAL A 270 8.73 18.58 -8.32
CA VAL A 270 10.17 18.46 -8.11
C VAL A 270 10.89 19.05 -9.33
N ALA A 271 11.59 20.16 -9.10
CA ALA A 271 12.37 20.86 -10.12
C ALA A 271 13.74 20.21 -10.39
N SER A 272 14.42 19.72 -9.34
CA SER A 272 15.70 19.03 -9.50
C SER A 272 15.96 18.01 -8.40
N ILE A 273 16.79 17.02 -8.69
CA ILE A 273 17.23 15.99 -7.76
C ILE A 273 18.73 16.16 -7.51
N ASP A 274 19.10 16.22 -6.24
CA ASP A 274 20.48 16.19 -5.79
C ASP A 274 20.91 14.75 -5.53
N LEU A 275 21.95 14.31 -6.23
CA LEU A 275 22.50 12.96 -6.16
C LEU A 275 23.86 12.96 -5.47
N ARG A 276 23.98 12.13 -4.43
CA ARG A 276 25.27 11.84 -3.77
C ARG A 276 25.54 10.35 -3.93
N ASP A 277 26.68 10.01 -4.52
CA ASP A 277 27.04 8.63 -4.87
C ASP A 277 25.98 7.91 -5.73
N GLY A 278 25.34 8.65 -6.64
CA GLY A 278 24.29 8.12 -7.53
C GLY A 278 22.94 7.88 -6.85
N ARG A 279 22.80 8.27 -5.57
CA ARG A 279 21.54 8.13 -4.81
C ARG A 279 20.91 9.50 -4.54
N PRO A 280 19.57 9.63 -4.66
CA PRO A 280 18.85 10.84 -4.27
C PRO A 280 19.08 11.16 -2.79
N THR A 281 19.56 12.37 -2.51
CA THR A 281 19.83 12.86 -1.15
C THR A 281 18.87 13.98 -0.80
N SER A 282 18.63 14.88 -1.74
CA SER A 282 17.62 15.92 -1.62
C SER A 282 16.94 16.20 -2.96
N VAL A 283 15.78 16.84 -2.92
CA VAL A 283 15.08 17.37 -4.09
C VAL A 283 14.73 18.82 -3.86
N THR A 284 14.83 19.62 -4.91
CA THR A 284 14.38 21.02 -4.91
C THR A 284 12.99 21.08 -5.54
N LEU A 285 12.04 21.71 -4.85
CA LEU A 285 10.67 21.90 -5.32
C LEU A 285 10.56 23.14 -6.23
N SER A 286 9.42 23.29 -6.90
CA SER A 286 9.16 24.41 -7.82
C SER A 286 9.19 25.79 -7.17
N ASP A 287 9.03 25.87 -5.85
CA ASP A 287 9.18 27.11 -5.06
C ASP A 287 10.63 27.38 -4.60
N GLY A 288 11.58 26.54 -5.00
CA GLY A 288 12.99 26.63 -4.61
C GLY A 288 13.32 26.01 -3.26
N SER A 289 12.34 25.52 -2.50
CA SER A 289 12.59 24.85 -1.23
C SER A 289 13.26 23.48 -1.43
N SER A 290 14.12 23.08 -0.47
CA SER A 290 14.84 21.81 -0.53
C SER A 290 14.32 20.80 0.49
N VAL A 291 14.29 19.55 0.07
CA VAL A 291 13.67 18.43 0.77
C VAL A 291 14.63 17.27 0.80
N VAL A 292 15.05 16.84 2.00
CA VAL A 292 15.81 15.59 2.16
C VAL A 292 14.91 14.40 1.82
N VAL A 293 15.40 13.51 0.96
CA VAL A 293 14.70 12.29 0.56
C VAL A 293 15.41 11.08 1.16
N GLN A 294 14.66 10.22 1.84
CA GLN A 294 15.17 8.92 2.32
C GLN A 294 14.66 7.81 1.39
N GLY A 295 15.59 7.16 0.70
CA GLY A 295 15.31 6.01 -0.16
C GLY A 295 15.18 6.36 -1.65
N PRO A 296 14.89 5.36 -2.50
CA PRO A 296 14.83 5.53 -3.95
C PRO A 296 13.62 6.35 -4.38
N LEU A 297 13.79 7.16 -5.44
CA LEU A 297 12.69 7.91 -6.04
C LEU A 297 11.75 7.00 -6.86
N PRO A 298 10.48 7.41 -7.06
CA PRO A 298 9.58 6.74 -8.00
C PRO A 298 10.14 6.85 -9.42
N HIS A 299 10.31 5.72 -10.12
CA HIS A 299 11.06 5.59 -11.37
C HIS A 299 12.54 6.01 -11.27
N GLU A 300 13.44 5.04 -11.12
CA GLU A 300 14.78 5.19 -11.68
C GLU A 300 14.62 5.16 -13.20
N ALA A 301 14.28 6.30 -13.80
CA ALA A 301 14.62 6.53 -15.19
C ALA A 301 16.16 6.53 -15.26
N PRO A 302 16.77 5.90 -16.28
CA PRO A 302 18.22 5.94 -16.44
C PRO A 302 18.65 7.41 -16.44
N LEU A 303 19.54 7.78 -15.51
CA LEU A 303 20.15 9.09 -15.53
C LEU A 303 20.78 9.28 -16.91
N PRO A 304 20.57 10.42 -17.59
CA PRO A 304 21.16 10.66 -18.88
C PRO A 304 22.67 10.43 -18.79
N GLU A 305 23.16 9.60 -19.71
CA GLU A 305 24.56 9.27 -19.79
C GLU A 305 25.40 10.54 -19.94
N ARG A 306 26.57 10.47 -19.33
CA ARG A 306 27.56 11.51 -19.15
C ARG A 306 27.85 12.25 -20.47
N THR A 307 27.25 13.41 -20.74
CA THR A 307 27.89 14.37 -21.66
C THR A 307 29.03 15.05 -20.89
N VAL A 308 30.20 14.41 -20.94
CA VAL A 308 31.47 15.09 -20.70
C VAL A 308 31.62 16.08 -21.85
N ARG A 309 31.59 17.37 -21.54
CA ARG A 309 32.23 18.40 -22.36
C ARG A 309 33.50 18.82 -21.65
#